data_AF-A0A318J296-F1
#
_entry.id   AF-A0A318J296-F1
#
_cell.length_a   1.000
_cell.length_b   1.000
_cell.length_c   1.000
_cell.angle_alpha   90.00
_cell.angle_beta   90.00
_cell.angle_gamma   90.00
#
_symmetry.space_group_name_H-M   'P 1'
#
loop_
_entity.id
_entity.type
_entity.pdbx_description
1 polymer ?
#
loop_
_entity_poly.entity_id
_entity_poly.type
_entity_poly.pdbx_seq_one_letter_code
_entity_poly.pdbx_strand_id
1 'polypeptide(L)'
;MKGRSLLVIFLGALLLGAGGCSTSPTRSAAHATVDSARAAYAAGDYGRTIALLSRAKEIDGADTDTQVAAHKLLAFSYCVTNRVMQCRAEFSKILDLNPRFDLSAAEKGHPVWGPAFEFARRRHASSS
;
A
#
# COMPACT_ATOMS: atom_id res chain seq x y z
N MET A 1 67.89 -5.75 11.40
CA MET A 1 67.82 -4.76 12.48
C MET A 1 66.76 -3.72 12.12
N LYS A 2 65.81 -3.46 13.03
CA LYS A 2 65.02 -2.23 13.27
C LYS A 2 64.97 -1.23 12.08
N GLY A 3 63.86 -1.01 11.39
CA GLY A 3 62.60 -0.47 11.91
C GLY A 3 62.60 1.06 11.83
N ARG A 4 61.60 1.68 11.19
CA ARG A 4 60.78 2.80 11.70
C ARG A 4 59.92 3.46 10.60
N SER A 5 58.63 3.44 10.88
CA SER A 5 57.53 4.14 10.21
C SER A 5 57.54 5.65 10.50
N LEU A 6 57.16 6.47 9.52
CA LEU A 6 56.68 7.87 9.62
C LEU A 6 55.80 8.11 8.37
N LEU A 7 54.49 7.87 8.39
CA LEU A 7 53.41 8.76 8.83
C LEU A 7 53.48 10.18 8.22
N VAL A 8 52.74 10.42 7.13
CA VAL A 8 51.79 11.56 7.04
C VAL A 8 50.63 11.14 6.13
N ILE A 9 49.47 10.89 6.74
CA ILE A 9 48.23 10.53 6.09
C ILE A 9 47.63 11.81 5.51
N PHE A 10 47.34 11.81 4.20
CA PHE A 10 46.58 12.86 3.53
C PHE A 10 45.19 12.97 4.17
N LEU A 11 44.97 14.05 4.93
CA LEU A 11 43.67 14.41 5.47
C LEU A 11 42.82 15.00 4.33
N GLY A 12 42.18 14.11 3.57
CA GLY A 12 41.25 14.48 2.52
C GLY A 12 40.15 13.43 2.40
N ALA A 13 39.02 13.68 3.04
CA ALA A 13 37.71 13.10 2.68
C ALA A 13 36.65 13.81 3.53
N LEU A 14 35.96 14.80 2.98
CA LEU A 14 34.71 14.62 2.23
C LEU A 14 33.53 14.40 3.18
N LEU A 15 32.80 15.50 3.38
CA LEU A 15 31.46 15.56 3.98
C LEU A 15 30.53 14.58 3.24
N LEU A 16 30.16 13.47 3.88
CA LEU A 16 28.97 12.71 3.49
C LEU A 16 27.91 12.86 4.58
N GLY A 17 26.94 13.72 4.32
CA GLY A 17 25.72 13.81 5.09
C GLY A 17 24.93 12.51 5.00
N ALA A 18 24.73 11.85 6.14
CA ALA A 18 23.77 10.77 6.27
C ALA A 18 22.37 11.37 6.49
N GLY A 19 21.73 11.79 5.40
CA GLY A 19 20.28 12.03 5.37
C GLY A 19 19.56 10.69 5.33
N GLY A 20 19.46 9.99 6.47
CA GLY A 20 18.65 8.79 6.59
C GLY A 20 17.17 9.16 6.62
N CYS A 21 16.38 8.67 5.65
CA CYS A 21 14.93 8.70 5.75
C CYS A 21 14.50 7.88 6.97
N SER A 22 14.08 8.55 8.05
CA SER A 22 13.49 7.89 9.23
C SER A 22 12.11 7.34 8.88
N THR A 23 12.05 6.15 8.28
CA THR A 23 10.82 5.36 8.15
C THR A 23 10.43 4.86 9.53
N SER A 24 9.24 5.23 10.01
CA SER A 24 8.75 4.78 11.32
C SER A 24 8.50 3.26 11.30
N PRO A 25 8.60 2.57 12.46
CA PRO A 25 8.31 1.14 12.55
C PRO A 25 6.90 0.77 12.07
N THR A 26 5.90 1.63 12.30
CA THR A 26 4.53 1.42 11.80
C THR A 26 4.46 1.51 10.28
N ARG A 27 5.15 2.47 9.67
CA ARG A 27 5.19 2.59 8.21
C ARG A 27 5.87 1.37 7.59
N SER A 28 6.98 0.91 8.16
CA SER A 28 7.64 -0.30 7.64
C SER A 28 6.78 -1.56 7.78
N ALA A 29 6.05 -1.71 8.89
CA ALA A 29 5.11 -2.82 9.08
C ALA A 29 3.95 -2.78 8.08
N ALA A 30 3.34 -1.61 7.87
CA ALA A 30 2.24 -1.45 6.92
C ALA A 30 2.66 -1.80 5.49
N HIS A 31 3.85 -1.34 5.06
CA HIS A 31 4.39 -1.67 3.75
C HIS A 31 4.62 -3.18 3.61
N ALA A 32 5.24 -3.82 4.61
CA ALA A 32 5.48 -5.27 4.59
C ALA A 32 4.17 -6.09 4.52
N THR A 33 3.12 -5.64 5.22
CA THR A 33 1.80 -6.26 5.17
C THR A 33 1.15 -6.11 3.79
N VAL A 34 1.22 -4.92 3.18
CA VAL A 34 0.72 -4.68 1.81
C VAL A 34 1.49 -5.49 0.77
N ASP A 35 2.81 -5.61 0.90
CA ASP A 35 3.64 -6.41 -0.01
C ASP A 35 3.31 -7.90 0.09
N SER A 36 3.12 -8.40 1.31
CA SER A 36 2.67 -9.78 1.55
C SER A 36 1.29 -10.04 0.94
N ALA A 37 0.38 -9.08 1.06
CA ALA A 37 -0.96 -9.18 0.47
C ALA A 37 -0.93 -9.10 -1.06
N ARG A 38 -0.05 -8.27 -1.63
CA ARG A 38 0.16 -8.17 -3.08
C ARG A 38 0.70 -9.48 -3.64
N ALA A 39 1.64 -10.12 -2.95
CA ALA A 39 2.16 -11.43 -3.32
C ALA A 39 1.06 -12.51 -3.29
N ALA A 40 0.24 -12.54 -2.23
CA ALA A 40 -0.91 -13.44 -2.13
C ALA A 40 -1.92 -13.21 -3.27
N TYR A 41 -2.25 -11.95 -3.56
CA TYR A 41 -3.17 -11.58 -4.63
C TYR A 41 -2.65 -12.00 -6.00
N ALA A 42 -1.37 -11.76 -6.29
CA ALA A 42 -0.72 -12.16 -7.54
C ALA A 42 -0.69 -13.68 -7.72
N ALA A 43 -0.63 -14.44 -6.63
CA ALA A 43 -0.74 -15.89 -6.63
C ALA A 43 -2.18 -16.41 -6.78
N GLY A 44 -3.19 -15.53 -6.85
CA GLY A 44 -4.61 -15.89 -6.86
C GLY A 44 -5.18 -16.29 -5.50
N ASP A 45 -4.40 -16.14 -4.42
CA ASP A 45 -4.84 -16.41 -3.05
C ASP A 45 -5.57 -15.19 -2.46
N TYR A 46 -6.77 -14.95 -2.98
CA TYR A 46 -7.63 -13.85 -2.54
C TYR A 46 -8.09 -14.04 -1.08
N GLY A 47 -8.22 -15.29 -0.62
CA GLY A 47 -8.56 -15.61 0.76
C GLY A 47 -7.48 -15.14 1.73
N ARG A 48 -6.21 -15.44 1.44
CA ARG A 48 -5.06 -14.95 2.21
C ARG A 48 -4.90 -13.45 2.11
N THR A 49 -5.12 -12.85 0.93
CA THR A 49 -5.09 -11.40 0.75
C THR A 49 -6.06 -10.71 1.71
N ILE A 50 -7.30 -11.21 1.77
CA ILE A 50 -8.32 -10.72 2.72
C ILE A 50 -7.88 -10.94 4.17
N ALA A 51 -7.36 -12.13 4.49
CA ALA A 51 -6.96 -12.47 5.86
C ALA A 51 -5.82 -11.58 6.39
N LEU A 52 -4.87 -11.22 5.52
CA LEU A 52 -3.77 -10.32 5.83
C LEU A 52 -4.26 -8.90 6.10
N LEU A 53 -5.09 -8.34 5.21
CA LEU A 53 -5.41 -6.91 5.25
C LEU A 53 -6.61 -6.56 6.14
N SER A 54 -7.61 -7.45 6.28
CA SER A 54 -8.85 -7.13 7.01
C SER A 54 -8.66 -6.90 8.53
N ARG A 55 -7.50 -7.28 9.07
CA ARG A 55 -7.17 -7.15 10.51
C ARG A 55 -5.90 -6.35 10.77
N ALA A 56 -5.27 -5.81 9.72
CA ALA A 56 -3.99 -5.12 9.80
C ALA A 56 -4.18 -3.69 10.33
N LYS A 57 -4.06 -3.51 11.65
CA LYS A 57 -4.20 -2.21 12.33
C LYS A 57 -3.11 -1.23 11.94
N GLU A 58 -1.96 -1.73 11.50
CA GLU A 58 -0.85 -0.92 11.01
C GLU A 58 -1.20 -0.12 9.74
N ILE A 59 -2.22 -0.55 8.97
CA ILE A 59 -2.69 0.17 7.79
C ILE A 59 -3.32 1.51 8.19
N ASP A 60 -4.09 1.57 9.27
CA ASP A 60 -4.78 2.80 9.73
C ASP A 60 -3.80 3.95 10.03
N GLY A 61 -2.56 3.62 10.43
CA GLY A 61 -1.49 4.58 10.72
C GLY A 61 -0.51 4.84 9.57
N ALA A 62 -0.72 4.22 8.41
CA ALA A 62 0.13 4.38 7.24
C ALA A 62 -0.19 5.68 6.48
N ASP A 63 0.69 6.08 5.55
CA ASP A 63 0.36 7.15 4.61
C ASP A 63 -0.82 6.75 3.69
N THR A 64 -1.47 7.77 3.13
CA THR A 64 -2.67 7.61 2.29
C THR A 64 -2.45 6.66 1.12
N ASP A 65 -1.28 6.69 0.47
CA ASP A 65 -1.00 5.82 -0.68
C ASP A 65 -0.97 4.35 -0.27
N THR A 66 -0.34 4.05 0.87
CA THR A 66 -0.33 2.70 1.46
C THR A 66 -1.72 2.23 1.85
N GLN A 67 -2.54 3.10 2.45
CA GLN A 67 -3.93 2.79 2.79
C GLN A 67 -4.77 2.51 1.54
N VAL A 68 -4.67 3.36 0.51
CA VAL A 68 -5.37 3.19 -0.76
C VAL A 68 -4.96 1.87 -1.43
N ALA A 69 -3.67 1.52 -1.43
CA ALA A 69 -3.18 0.26 -1.98
C ALA A 69 -3.76 -0.95 -1.23
N ALA A 70 -3.80 -0.91 0.10
CA ALA A 70 -4.39 -1.96 0.94
C ALA A 70 -5.90 -2.13 0.65
N HIS A 71 -6.67 -1.04 0.70
CA HIS A 71 -8.11 -1.10 0.43
C HIS A 71 -8.42 -1.51 -1.01
N LYS A 72 -7.58 -1.15 -1.99
CA LYS A 72 -7.75 -1.60 -3.38
C LYS A 72 -7.56 -3.11 -3.52
N LEU A 73 -6.54 -3.69 -2.88
CA LEU A 73 -6.32 -5.14 -2.85
C LEU A 73 -7.50 -5.86 -2.16
N LEU A 74 -8.00 -5.33 -1.05
CA LEU A 74 -9.19 -5.86 -0.38
C LEU A 74 -10.44 -5.79 -1.28
N ALA A 75 -10.69 -4.64 -1.91
CA ALA A 75 -11.83 -4.45 -2.80
C ALA A 75 -11.82 -5.49 -3.94
N PHE A 76 -10.71 -5.60 -4.66
CA PHE A 76 -10.57 -6.56 -5.75
C PHE A 76 -10.75 -8.00 -5.26
N SER A 77 -10.12 -8.37 -4.14
CA SER A 77 -10.21 -9.72 -3.55
C SER A 77 -11.65 -10.06 -3.13
N TYR A 78 -12.37 -9.12 -2.53
CA TYR A 78 -13.78 -9.33 -2.18
C TYR A 78 -14.65 -9.47 -3.43
N CYS A 79 -14.40 -8.65 -4.46
CA CYS A 79 -15.16 -8.74 -5.70
C CYS A 79 -14.99 -10.10 -6.39
N VAL A 80 -13.76 -10.62 -6.52
CA VAL A 80 -13.51 -11.91 -7.19
C VAL A 80 -13.92 -13.11 -6.32
N THR A 81 -14.14 -12.91 -5.02
CA THR A 81 -14.69 -13.94 -4.11
C THR A 81 -16.20 -13.79 -3.87
N ASN A 82 -16.90 -13.08 -4.76
CA ASN A 82 -18.35 -12.88 -4.74
C ASN A 82 -18.90 -12.20 -3.47
N ARG A 83 -18.06 -11.41 -2.78
CA ARG A 83 -18.39 -10.61 -1.60
C ARG A 83 -18.60 -9.14 -1.97
N VAL A 84 -19.59 -8.89 -2.83
CA VAL A 84 -19.80 -7.59 -3.49
C VAL A 84 -20.09 -6.45 -2.51
N MET A 85 -20.77 -6.73 -1.39
CA MET A 85 -21.03 -5.71 -0.35
C MET A 85 -19.75 -5.20 0.28
N GLN A 86 -18.84 -6.11 0.66
CA GLN A 86 -17.53 -5.78 1.20
C GLN A 86 -16.68 -5.08 0.12
N CYS A 87 -16.70 -5.58 -1.12
CA CYS A 87 -15.98 -4.94 -2.23
C CYS A 87 -16.35 -3.45 -2.39
N ARG A 88 -17.64 -3.12 -2.38
CA ARG A 88 -18.13 -1.74 -2.46
C ARG A 88 -17.71 -0.91 -1.24
N ALA A 89 -17.78 -1.49 -0.04
CA ALA A 89 -17.37 -0.81 1.19
C ALA A 89 -15.89 -0.43 1.18
N GLU A 90 -15.02 -1.31 0.66
CA GLU A 90 -13.59 -1.00 0.52
C GLU A 90 -13.34 0.11 -0.52
N PHE A 91 -14.08 0.14 -1.63
CA PHE A 91 -14.02 1.27 -2.55
C PHE A 91 -14.51 2.58 -1.93
N SER A 92 -15.54 2.54 -1.08
CA SER A 92 -15.98 3.73 -0.33
C SER A 92 -14.87 4.27 0.57
N LYS A 93 -14.16 3.41 1.32
CA LYS A 93 -13.01 3.84 2.14
C LYS A 93 -11.90 4.49 1.30
N ILE A 94 -11.62 3.96 0.10
CA ILE A 94 -10.65 4.59 -0.81
C ILE A 94 -11.08 6.01 -1.19
N LEU A 95 -12.37 6.22 -1.46
CA LEU A 95 -12.90 7.53 -1.83
C LEU A 95 -12.93 8.50 -0.65
N ASP A 96 -13.17 8.02 0.58
CA ASP A 96 -13.07 8.82 1.79
C ASP A 96 -11.62 9.30 2.01
N LEU A 97 -10.63 8.45 1.70
CA LEU A 97 -9.19 8.77 1.80
C LEU A 97 -8.69 9.65 0.65
N ASN A 98 -9.15 9.38 -0.57
CA ASN A 98 -8.78 10.07 -1.79
C ASN A 98 -10.01 10.24 -2.69
N PRO A 99 -10.73 11.38 -2.58
CA PRO A 99 -11.95 11.64 -3.36
C PRO A 99 -11.72 11.69 -4.88
N ARG A 100 -10.46 11.81 -5.34
CA ARG A 100 -10.08 11.86 -6.75
C ARG A 100 -9.62 10.50 -7.27
N PHE A 101 -9.62 9.45 -6.44
CA PHE A 101 -9.23 8.11 -6.85
C PHE A 101 -10.09 7.63 -8.02
N ASP A 102 -9.43 6.98 -8.98
CA ASP A 102 -10.09 6.38 -10.12
C ASP A 102 -9.42 5.07 -10.49
N LEU A 103 -10.22 4.15 -11.01
CA LEU A 103 -9.71 2.88 -11.55
C LEU A 103 -9.03 3.12 -12.91
N SER A 104 -8.02 2.31 -13.21
CA SER A 104 -7.43 2.29 -14.54
C SER A 104 -8.43 1.79 -15.58
N ALA A 105 -8.19 2.05 -16.87
CA ALA A 105 -9.07 1.59 -17.94
C ALA A 105 -9.27 0.06 -17.92
N ALA A 106 -8.21 -0.70 -17.66
CA ALA A 106 -8.27 -2.16 -17.55
C ALA A 106 -9.13 -2.60 -16.35
N GLU A 107 -8.98 -1.93 -15.21
CA GLU A 107 -9.74 -2.26 -13.99
C GLU A 107 -11.23 -1.95 -14.13
N LYS A 108 -11.57 -0.84 -14.81
CA LYS A 108 -12.97 -0.48 -15.12
C LYS A 108 -13.62 -1.48 -16.06
N GLY A 109 -12.85 -2.06 -16.98
CA GLY A 109 -13.34 -3.08 -17.92
C GLY A 109 -13.71 -4.41 -17.26
N HIS A 110 -13.30 -4.65 -16.00
CA HIS A 110 -13.66 -5.87 -15.30
C HIS A 110 -15.17 -5.90 -14.97
N PRO A 111 -15.90 -7.00 -15.24
CA PRO A 111 -17.37 -7.08 -15.12
C PRO A 111 -17.92 -6.89 -13.69
N VAL A 112 -17.04 -6.78 -12.68
CA VAL A 112 -17.42 -6.71 -11.26
C VAL A 112 -16.76 -5.49 -10.59
N TRP A 113 -15.45 -5.28 -10.80
CA TRP A 113 -14.75 -4.15 -10.19
C TRP A 113 -15.29 -2.81 -10.65
N GLY A 114 -15.43 -2.60 -11.97
CA GLY A 114 -15.97 -1.37 -12.54
C GLY A 114 -17.34 -1.01 -11.94
N PRO A 115 -18.37 -1.87 -12.08
CA PRO A 115 -19.68 -1.60 -11.51
C PRO A 115 -19.70 -1.40 -9.98
N ALA A 116 -18.86 -2.12 -9.24
CA ALA A 116 -18.77 -1.96 -7.78
C ALA A 116 -18.16 -0.60 -7.39
N PHE A 117 -17.10 -0.18 -8.07
CA PHE A 117 -16.49 1.12 -7.87
C PHE A 117 -17.42 2.26 -8.27
N GLU A 118 -18.08 2.18 -9.44
CA GLU A 118 -19.05 3.18 -9.89
C GLU A 118 -20.19 3.36 -8.89
N PHE A 119 -20.65 2.26 -8.29
CA PHE A 119 -21.65 2.31 -7.25
C PHE A 119 -21.16 3.06 -6.01
N ALA A 120 -19.96 2.74 -5.53
CA ALA A 120 -19.36 3.41 -4.38
C ALA A 120 -19.17 4.91 -4.66
N ARG A 121 -18.67 5.26 -5.85
CA ARG A 121 -18.45 6.65 -6.28
C ARG A 121 -19.73 7.47 -6.33
N ARG A 122 -20.81 6.93 -6.93
CA ARG A 122 -22.10 7.62 -6.94
C ARG A 122 -22.64 7.88 -5.54
N ARG A 123 -22.49 6.91 -4.63
CA ARG A 123 -22.92 7.09 -3.23
C ARG A 123 -22.11 8.13 -2.50
N HIS A 124 -20.78 8.09 -2.62
CA HIS A 124 -19.90 9.08 -2.01
C HIS A 124 -20.26 10.50 -2.49
N ALA A 125 -20.46 10.68 -3.80
CA ALA A 125 -20.86 11.97 -4.38
C ALA A 125 -22.22 12.48 -3.89
N SER A 126 -23.16 11.59 -3.52
CA SER A 126 -24.47 11.99 -2.99
C SER A 126 -24.47 12.32 -1.49
N SER A 127 -23.38 12.01 -0.78
CA SER A 127 -23.24 12.19 0.68
C SER A 127 -22.21 13.26 1.05
N SER A 128 -21.54 13.84 0.06
CA SER A 128 -20.61 14.97 0.20
C SER A 128 -21.35 16.29 -0.03
#